data_AF-A0A6N6N1Y3-F1
#
_entry.id   AF-A0A6N6N1Y3-F1
#
_cell.length_a   1.000
_cell.length_b   1.000
_cell.length_c   1.000
_cell.angle_alpha   90.00
_cell.angle_beta   90.00
_cell.angle_gamma   90.00
#
_symmetry.space_group_name_H-M   'P 1'
#
loop_
_entity.id
_entity.type
_entity.pdbx_description
1 polymer ?
#
loop_
_entity_poly.entity_id
_entity_poly.type
_entity_poly.pdbx_seq_one_letter_code
_entity_poly.pdbx_strand_id
1 'polypeptide(L)' 'MSWLSNPLVWVFLLPALAASGLVFQMTTALFSCCATFRLRGRSVLLRWWMIPAGLLVSAVLWACVFFTAFAVSGL' A
#
# COMPACT_ATOMS: atom_id res chain seq x y z
N MET A 1 -0.42 -21.01 11.06
CA MET A 1 0.63 -20.70 10.05
C MET A 1 0.36 -21.33 8.67
N SER A 2 -0.78 -22.01 8.46
CA SER A 2 -1.17 -22.59 7.16
C SER A 2 -1.53 -21.54 6.09
N TRP A 3 -1.92 -20.33 6.49
CA TRP A 3 -2.32 -19.30 5.53
C TRP A 3 -1.14 -18.77 4.70
N LEU A 4 0.05 -18.69 5.30
CA LEU A 4 1.25 -18.14 4.65
C LEU A 4 1.81 -19.07 3.56
N SER A 5 1.40 -20.34 3.58
CA SER A 5 1.67 -21.33 2.55
C SER A 5 0.76 -21.18 1.32
N ASN A 6 -0.30 -20.38 1.40
CA ASN A 6 -1.19 -20.17 0.26
C ASN A 6 -0.61 -19.12 -0.70
N PRO A 7 -0.35 -19.47 -1.97
CA PRO A 7 0.23 -18.57 -2.94
C PRO A 7 -0.68 -17.36 -3.23
N LEU A 8 -2.00 -17.52 -3.10
CA LEU A 8 -2.95 -16.41 -3.25
C LEU A 8 -2.71 -15.28 -2.24
N VAL A 9 -2.34 -15.61 -1.00
CA VAL A 9 -2.11 -14.59 0.02
C VAL A 9 -0.90 -13.74 -0.35
N TRP A 10 0.15 -14.34 -0.90
CA TRP A 10 1.34 -13.62 -1.38
C TRP A 10 1.06 -12.67 -2.54
N VAL A 11 0.17 -13.05 -3.46
CA VAL A 11 -0.24 -12.21 -4.60
C VAL A 11 -0.87 -10.90 -4.13
N PHE A 12 -1.59 -10.90 -3.00
CA PHE A 12 -2.17 -9.69 -2.42
C PHE A 12 -1.26 -9.02 -1.38
N LEU A 13 -0.46 -9.78 -0.65
CA LEU A 13 0.42 -9.27 0.40
C LEU A 13 1.55 -8.39 -0.15
N LEU A 14 2.18 -8.80 -1.26
CA LEU A 14 3.25 -8.04 -1.91
C LEU A 14 2.78 -6.64 -2.39
N PRO A 15 1.68 -6.51 -3.14
CA PRO A 15 1.18 -5.19 -3.54
C PRO A 15 0.64 -4.39 -2.34
N ALA A 16 0.07 -5.03 -1.32
CA ALA A 16 -0.33 -4.34 -0.09
C ALA A 16 0.88 -3.71 0.61
N LEU A 17 1.99 -4.44 0.76
CA LEU A 17 3.25 -3.95 1.32
C LEU A 17 3.84 -2.81 0.48
N ALA A 18 3.87 -2.98 -0.85
CA ALA A 18 4.37 -1.95 -1.77
C ALA A 18 3.54 -0.66 -1.69
N ALA A 19 2.20 -0.76 -1.68
CA ALA A 19 1.29 0.37 -1.52
C ALA A 19 1.48 1.07 -0.17
N SER A 20 1.65 0.30 0.92
CA SER A 20 1.91 0.82 2.27
C SER A 20 3.21 1.64 2.31
N GLY A 21 4.28 1.11 1.72
CA GLY A 21 5.56 1.81 1.61
C GLY A 21 5.46 3.09 0.80
N LEU A 22 4.67 3.07 -0.29
CA LEU A 22 4.43 4.24 -1.14
C LEU A 22 3.64 5.34 -0.40
N VAL A 23 2.63 4.96 0.41
CA VAL A 23 1.89 5.90 1.27
C VAL A 23 2.79 6.51 2.35
N PHE A 24 3.65 5.71 2.99
CA PHE A 24 4.63 6.22 3.96
C PHE A 24 5.62 7.21 3.31
N GLN A 25 6.05 6.89 2.11
CA GLN A 25 6.87 7.77 1.28
C GLN A 25 6.14 9.09 0.97
N MET A 26 4.89 9.04 0.51
CA MET A 26 4.06 10.22 0.22
C MET A 26 3.87 11.11 1.45
N THR A 27 3.51 10.52 2.59
CA THR A 27 3.29 11.26 3.85
C THR A 27 4.58 11.91 4.35
N THR A 28 5.71 11.20 4.36
CA THR A 28 7.00 11.76 4.78
C THR A 28 7.48 12.91 3.87
N ALA A 29 7.23 12.85 2.56
CA ALA A 29 7.53 13.99 1.67
C ALA A 29 6.59 15.19 1.83
N LEU A 30 5.36 14.99 2.33
CA LEU A 30 4.50 16.11 2.73
C LEU A 30 5.06 16.84 3.94
N PHE A 31 5.59 16.11 4.93
CA PHE A 31 6.19 16.71 6.12
C PHE A 31 7.55 17.36 5.85
N SER A 32 8.29 16.92 4.82
CA SER A 32 9.64 17.42 4.49
C SER A 32 9.65 18.73 3.67
N CYS A 33 8.67 19.60 3.87
CA CYS A 33 8.67 21.02 3.47
C CYS A 33 8.45 21.37 1.98
N CYS A 34 8.46 20.43 1.02
CA CYS A 34 8.46 20.80 -0.42
C CYS A 34 7.46 20.11 -1.37
N ALA A 35 6.52 19.26 -0.91
CA ALA A 35 5.46 18.63 -1.74
C ALA A 35 5.91 18.03 -3.10
N THR A 36 7.20 17.71 -3.24
CA THR A 36 7.83 17.32 -4.50
C THR A 36 8.41 15.93 -4.34
N PHE A 37 7.75 14.96 -4.97
CA PHE A 37 8.21 13.58 -5.01
C PHE A 37 9.20 13.41 -6.15
N ARG A 38 10.36 12.79 -5.93
CA ARG A 38 11.25 12.40 -7.04
C ARG A 38 10.99 10.94 -7.42
N LEU A 39 10.18 10.73 -8.45
CA LEU A 39 9.95 9.42 -9.07
C LEU A 39 10.94 9.26 -10.23
N ARG A 40 11.88 8.32 -10.11
CA ARG A 40 12.86 7.98 -11.16
C ARG A 40 13.68 9.20 -11.65
N GLY A 41 13.99 10.13 -10.74
CA GLY A 41 14.73 11.36 -11.03
C GLY A 41 13.87 12.56 -11.47
N ARG A 42 12.57 12.37 -11.75
CA ARG A 42 11.65 13.46 -12.09
C ARG A 42 10.87 13.93 -10.86
N SER A 43 10.84 15.25 -10.64
CA SER A 43 10.01 15.89 -9.62
C SER A 43 8.55 15.92 -10.09
N VAL A 44 7.68 15.18 -9.41
CA VAL A 44 6.24 15.19 -9.62
C VAL A 44 5.62 15.99 -8.48
N LEU A 45 4.84 17.02 -8.83
CA LEU A 45 4.01 17.76 -7.89
C LEU A 45 2.94 16.83 -7.34
N LEU A 46 2.99 16.57 -6.03
CA LEU A 46 1.97 15.76 -5.38
C LEU A 46 0.67 16.54 -5.35
N ARG A 47 -0.33 16.10 -6.13
CA ARG A 47 -1.70 16.58 -5.94
C ARG A 47 -2.17 16.07 -4.59
N TRP A 48 -2.71 16.96 -3.75
CA TRP A 48 -3.20 16.63 -2.40
C TRP A 48 -4.18 15.43 -2.39
N TRP A 49 -4.90 15.22 -3.49
CA TRP A 49 -5.81 14.09 -3.71
C TRP A 49 -5.13 12.70 -3.86
N MET A 50 -3.81 12.63 -4.11
CA MET A 50 -3.11 11.35 -4.27
C MET A 50 -2.89 10.62 -2.94
N ILE A 51 -2.81 11.36 -1.82
CA ILE A 51 -2.65 10.78 -0.48
C ILE A 51 -3.91 10.00 -0.06
N PRO A 52 -5.13 10.57 -0.09
CA PRO A 52 -6.33 9.82 0.24
C PRO A 52 -6.61 8.69 -0.75
N ALA A 53 -6.27 8.87 -2.04
CA ALA A 53 -6.40 7.80 -3.04
C ALA A 53 -5.45 6.63 -2.73
N GLY A 54 -4.18 6.91 -2.40
CA GLY A 54 -3.21 5.88 -1.98
C GLY A 54 -3.63 5.17 -0.69
N LEU A 55 -4.16 5.91 0.28
CA LEU A 55 -4.75 5.36 1.49
C LEU A 55 -5.92 4.41 1.18
N LEU A 56 -6.88 4.82 0.35
CA LEU A 56 -8.01 3.98 -0.06
C LEU A 56 -7.55 2.70 -0.74
N VAL A 57 -6.63 2.79 -1.71
CA VAL A 57 -6.09 1.63 -2.42
C VAL A 57 -5.35 0.70 -1.45
N SER A 58 -4.55 1.25 -0.54
CA SER A 58 -3.86 0.45 0.47
C SER A 58 -4.84 -0.26 1.42
N ALA A 59 -5.91 0.42 1.84
CA ALA A 59 -6.94 -0.15 2.71
C ALA A 59 -7.71 -1.29 2.01
N VAL A 60 -8.05 -1.11 0.72
CA VAL A 60 -8.71 -2.16 -0.08
C VAL A 60 -7.80 -3.37 -0.25
N LEU A 61 -6.52 -3.17 -0.56
CA LEU A 61 -5.55 -4.27 -0.69
C LEU A 61 -5.39 -5.04 0.62
N TRP A 62 -5.27 -4.34 1.75
CA TRP A 62 -5.21 -4.98 3.07
C TRP A 62 -6.50 -5.69 3.45
N ALA A 63 -7.67 -5.15 3.10
CA ALA A 63 -8.95 -5.82 3.30
C ALA A 63 -9.03 -7.13 2.50
N CYS A 64 -8.54 -7.15 1.25
CA CYS A 64 -8.45 -8.37 0.45
C CYS A 64 -7.46 -9.39 1.04
N VAL A 65 -6.29 -8.95 1.52
CA VAL A 65 -5.34 -9.83 2.23
C VAL A 65 -5.99 -10.40 3.49
N PHE A 66 -6.67 -9.57 4.28
CA PHE A 66 -7.34 -10.02 5.48
C PHE A 66 -8.44 -11.02 5.17
N PHE A 67 -9.28 -10.75 4.17
CA PHE A 67 -10.36 -11.65 3.77
C PHE A 67 -9.84 -12.99 3.24
N THR A 68 -8.80 -12.97 2.41
CA THR A 68 -8.18 -14.21 1.89
C THR A 68 -7.46 -14.98 2.99
N ALA A 69 -6.77 -14.30 3.90
CA ALA A 69 -6.16 -14.92 5.07
C ALA A 69 -7.21 -15.50 6.01
N PHE A 70 -8.33 -14.82 6.25
CA PHE A 70 -9.44 -15.28 7.07
C PHE A 70 -10.11 -16.51 6.44
N ALA A 71 -10.46 -16.44 5.16
CA ALA A 71 -11.09 -17.54 4.42
C ALA A 71 -10.21 -18.80 4.36
N VAL A 72 -8.88 -18.63 4.26
CA VAL A 72 -7.92 -19.74 4.27
C VAL A 72 -7.66 -20.27 5.69
N SER A 73 -7.68 -19.40 6.70
CA SER A 73 -7.38 -19.79 8.09
C SER A 73 -8.56 -20.47 8.76
N GLY A 74 -9.78 -20.36 8.22
CA GLY A 74 -10.95 -21.12 8.64
C GLY A 74 -11.22 -21.01 10.14
N LEU A 75 -11.51 -19.79 10.60
CA LEU A 75 -12.17 -19.59 11.89
C LEU A 75 -13.69 -19.62 11.70
#